data_AF-A0A4R4TXB7-F1
#
_entry.id   AF-A0A4R4TXB7-F1
#
_cell.length_a   1.000
_cell.length_b   1.000
_cell.length_c   1.000
_cell.angle_alpha   90.00
_cell.angle_beta   90.00
_cell.angle_gamma   90.00
#
_symmetry.space_group_name_H-M   'P 1'
#
loop_
_entity.id
_entity.type
_entity.pdbx_description
1 polymer ?
#
loop_
_entity_poly.entity_id
_entity_poly.type
_entity_poly.pdbx_seq_one_letter_code
_entity_poly.pdbx_strand_id
1 'polypeptide(L)' 'MRRSRARGFLADFPWIHLGIGIFGNLAFVVGSVLFLYADLQRAGVWLFIAGSSGMLVGSFGEVLVRVENRVRAGEPQR' A
#
# COMPACT_ATOMS: atom_id res chain seq x y z
N MET A 1 30.98 -19.09 7.93
CA MET A 1 30.12 -18.12 7.19
C MET A 1 28.70 -18.66 7.15
N ARG A 2 27.82 -18.23 8.07
CA ARG A 2 26.46 -18.77 8.15
C ARG A 2 25.54 -17.71 8.76
N ARG A 3 24.95 -16.83 7.94
CA ARG A 3 23.85 -15.95 8.36
C ARG A 3 23.25 -15.28 7.13
N SER A 4 22.02 -15.64 6.78
CA SER A 4 20.98 -14.75 6.22
C SER A 4 19.79 -15.56 5.71
N ARG A 5 19.08 -16.24 6.62
CA ARG A 5 17.75 -16.82 6.33
C ARG A 5 16.58 -15.90 6.69
N ALA A 6 16.84 -14.70 7.20
CA ALA A 6 15.81 -13.70 7.51
C ALA A 6 15.56 -12.70 6.37
N ARG A 7 16.03 -12.99 5.14
CA ARG A 7 15.80 -12.12 3.96
C ARG A 7 14.53 -12.46 3.17
N GLY A 8 13.84 -13.56 3.47
CA GLY A 8 12.70 -14.01 2.66
C GLY A 8 11.42 -13.20 2.89
N PHE A 9 11.04 -12.95 4.14
CA PHE A 9 9.67 -12.49 4.43
C PHE A 9 9.40 -11.01 4.13
N LEU A 10 10.44 -10.16 4.20
CA LEU A 10 10.32 -8.71 3.98
C LEU A 10 10.72 -8.29 2.55
N ALA A 11 11.37 -9.17 1.78
CA ALA A 11 11.73 -8.92 0.39
C ALA A 11 10.56 -9.14 -0.60
N ASP A 12 9.53 -9.88 -0.19
CA ASP A 12 8.35 -10.18 -1.01
C ASP A 12 7.22 -9.14 -0.85
N PHE A 13 7.24 -8.32 0.22
CA PHE A 13 6.24 -7.28 0.49
C PHE A 13 6.31 -5.97 -0.33
N PRO A 14 7.43 -5.55 -0.95
CA PRO A 14 7.48 -4.30 -1.72
C PRO A 14 6.50 -4.28 -2.88
N TRP A 15 6.34 -5.40 -3.58
CA TRP A 15 5.50 -5.51 -4.77
C TRP A 15 4.01 -5.43 -4.46
N ILE A 16 3.58 -5.99 -3.32
CA ILE A 16 2.18 -5.93 -2.90
C ILE A 16 1.82 -4.50 -2.50
N HIS A 17 2.66 -3.84 -1.71
CA HIS A 17 2.45 -2.44 -1.33
C HIS A 17 2.46 -1.52 -2.55
N LEU A 18 3.44 -1.69 -3.45
CA LEU A 18 3.53 -0.93 -4.70
C LEU A 18 2.33 -1.18 -5.61
N GLY A 19 1.90 -2.44 -5.76
CA GLY A 19 0.74 -2.80 -6.56
C GLY A 19 -0.56 -2.22 -6.03
N ILE A 20 -0.79 -2.31 -4.72
CA ILE A 20 -1.94 -1.70 -4.03
C ILE A 20 -1.91 -0.17 -4.18
N GLY A 21 -0.73 0.45 -4.03
CA GLY A 21 -0.54 1.88 -4.19
C GLY A 21 -0.84 2.34 -5.62
N ILE A 22 -0.31 1.65 -6.64
CA ILE A 22 -0.56 1.98 -8.06
C ILE A 22 -2.04 1.78 -8.39
N PHE A 23 -2.64 0.65 -7.99
CA PHE A 23 -4.05 0.37 -8.21
C PHE A 23 -4.93 1.43 -7.55
N GLY A 24 -4.65 1.78 -6.30
CA GLY A 24 -5.40 2.78 -5.54
C GLY A 24 -5.33 4.17 -6.17
N ASN A 25 -4.13 4.62 -6.55
CA ASN A 25 -3.94 5.92 -7.22
C ASN A 25 -4.63 5.96 -8.59
N LEU A 26 -4.52 4.90 -9.39
CA LEU A 26 -5.17 4.83 -10.70
C LEU A 26 -6.70 4.85 -10.56
N ALA A 27 -7.23 4.09 -9.60
CA ALA A 27 -8.64 4.10 -9.26
C ALA A 27 -9.12 5.50 -8.80
N PHE A 28 -8.32 6.21 -8.00
CA PHE A 28 -8.64 7.56 -7.58
C PHE A 28 -8.72 8.55 -8.76
N VAL A 29 -7.75 8.52 -9.68
CA VAL A 29 -7.75 9.37 -10.87
C VAL A 29 -8.96 9.06 -11.76
N VAL A 30 -9.20 7.78 -12.06
CA VAL A 30 -10.32 7.36 -12.90
C VAL A 30 -11.66 7.73 -12.24
N GLY A 31 -11.83 7.45 -10.95
CA GLY A 31 -13.03 7.82 -10.21
C GLY A 31 -13.29 9.33 -10.21
N SER A 32 -12.23 10.13 -10.09
CA SER A 32 -12.31 11.60 -10.14
C SER A 32 -12.79 12.11 -11.51
N VAL A 33 -12.34 11.48 -12.61
CA VAL A 33 -12.84 11.80 -13.96
C VAL A 33 -14.30 11.39 -14.11
N LEU A 34 -14.69 10.22 -13.59
CA LEU A 34 -16.08 9.75 -13.65
C LEU A 34 -17.06 10.67 -12.90
N PHE A 35 -16.60 11.40 -11.88
CA PHE A 35 -17.43 12.41 -11.20
C PHE A 35 -17.87 13.57 -12.07
N LEU A 36 -17.23 13.80 -13.21
CA LEU A 36 -17.62 14.86 -14.15
C LEU A 36 -18.88 14.51 -14.96
N TYR A 37 -19.32 13.25 -14.95
CA TYR A 37 -20.45 12.77 -15.73
C TYR A 37 -21.55 12.27 -14.78
N ALA A 38 -22.74 12.87 -14.85
CA ALA A 38 -23.86 12.56 -13.96
C ALA A 38 -24.25 11.07 -14.01
N ASP A 39 -24.28 10.47 -15.20
CA ASP A 39 -24.65 9.07 -15.40
C ASP A 39 -23.60 8.07 -14.86
N LEU A 40 -22.34 8.51 -14.73
CA LEU A 40 -21.23 7.69 -14.26
C LEU A 40 -20.83 8.02 -12.81
N GLN A 41 -21.48 9.00 -12.18
CA GLN A 41 -21.12 9.47 -10.85
C GLN A 41 -21.14 8.33 -9.82
N ARG A 42 -22.15 7.45 -9.88
CA ARG A 42 -22.24 6.28 -8.98
C ARG A 42 -21.06 5.33 -9.16
N ALA A 43 -20.64 5.08 -10.40
CA ALA A 43 -19.45 4.27 -10.69
C ALA A 43 -18.19 4.97 -10.16
N GLY A 44 -18.07 6.28 -10.38
CA GLY A 44 -16.99 7.12 -9.84
C GLY A 44 -16.88 7.05 -8.32
N VAL A 45 -18.01 7.11 -7.58
CA VAL A 45 -18.03 6.99 -6.11
C VAL A 45 -17.46 5.64 -5.67
N TRP A 46 -17.92 4.54 -6.26
CA TRP A 46 -17.44 3.21 -5.89
C TRP A 46 -15.96 3.00 -6.22
N LEU A 47 -15.51 3.53 -7.36
CA LEU A 47 -14.13 3.47 -7.80
C LEU A 47 -13.21 4.31 -6.89
N PHE A 48 -13.70 5.47 -6.44
CA PHE A 48 -13.05 6.30 -5.44
C PHE A 48 -12.93 5.57 -4.09
N ILE A 49 -14.02 5.00 -3.58
CA ILE A 49 -14.03 4.24 -2.31
C ILE A 49 -13.04 3.07 -2.38
N ALA A 50 -13.07 2.29 -3.47
CA ALA A 50 -12.16 1.17 -3.65
C ALA A 50 -10.69 1.64 -3.74
N GLY A 51 -10.43 2.71 -4.52
CA GLY A 51 -9.10 3.28 -4.68
C GLY A 51 -8.52 3.86 -3.39
N SER A 52 -9.31 4.65 -2.65
CA SER A 52 -8.90 5.24 -1.38
C SER A 52 -8.69 4.19 -0.29
N SER A 53 -9.52 3.14 -0.26
CA SER A 53 -9.36 2.03 0.68
C SER A 53 -8.08 1.25 0.41
N GLY A 54 -7.76 0.99 -0.87
CA GLY A 54 -6.48 0.38 -1.25
C GLY A 54 -5.29 1.22 -0.80
N MET A 55 -5.29 2.52 -1.09
CA MET A 55 -4.23 3.43 -0.65
C MET A 55 -4.07 3.44 0.88
N LEU A 56 -5.19 3.45 1.63
CA LEU A 56 -5.16 3.42 3.09
C LEU A 56 -4.51 2.14 3.62
N VAL A 57 -4.89 0.98 3.09
CA VAL A 57 -4.29 -0.32 3.45
C VAL A 57 -2.80 -0.33 3.14
N GLY A 58 -2.39 0.21 1.98
CA GLY A 58 -0.98 0.40 1.65
C GLY A 58 -0.27 1.22 2.72
N SER A 59 -0.76 2.44 3.02
CA SER A 59 -0.13 3.33 4.01
C SER A 59 0.03 2.68 5.38
N PHE A 60 -0.95 1.88 5.83
CA PHE A 60 -0.82 1.09 7.07
C PHE A 60 0.31 0.07 7.00
N GLY A 61 0.46 -0.64 5.88
CA GLY A 61 1.54 -1.60 5.66
C GLY A 61 2.91 -0.93 5.74
N GLU A 62 3.08 0.23 5.10
CA GLU A 62 4.33 1.00 5.14
C GLU A 62 4.69 1.46 6.55
N VAL A 63 3.71 1.95 7.30
CA VAL A 63 3.91 2.34 8.71
C VAL A 63 4.35 1.14 9.54
N LEU A 64 3.70 -0.01 9.38
CA LEU A 64 4.03 -1.22 10.14
C LEU A 64 5.47 -1.70 9.87
N VAL A 65 5.87 -1.76 8.59
CA VAL A 65 7.23 -2.13 8.17
C VAL A 65 8.25 -1.12 8.72
N ARG A 66 7.94 0.18 8.67
CA ARG A 66 8.82 1.22 9.18
C ARG A 66 9.01 1.12 10.69
N VAL A 67 7.95 0.76 11.43
CA VAL A 67 8.01 0.52 12.87
C VAL A 67 8.84 -0.74 13.18
N GLU A 68 8.60 -1.86 12.49
CA GLU A 68 9.38 -3.09 12.70
C GLU A 68 10.88 -2.85 12.46
N ASN A 69 11.23 -2.14 11.38
CA ASN A 69 12.61 -1.82 11.06
C ASN A 69 13.26 -0.94 12.13
N ARG A 70 12.52 0.00 12.73
CA ARG A 70 13.01 0.81 13.85
C ARG A 70 13.22 0.00 15.12
N VAL A 71 12.30 -0.91 15.44
CA VAL A 71 12.42 -1.80 16.60
C VAL A 71 13.66 -2.68 16.45
N ARG A 72 13.86 -3.30 15.28
CA ARG A 72 15.06 -4.12 14.99
C ARG A 72 16.37 -3.33 15.03
N ALA A 73 16.38 -2.07 14.59
CA ALA A 73 17.57 -1.21 14.63
C ALA A 73 17.93 -0.77 16.07
N GLY A 74 16.98 -0.83 17.00
CA GLY A 74 17.16 -0.48 18.41
C GLY A 74 17.67 -1.61 19.30
N GLU A 75 17.74 -2.86 18.82
CA GLU A 75 18.31 -3.99 19.59
C GLU A 75 19.84 -4.01 19.45
N PRO A 76 20.60 -3.67 20.52
CA PRO A 76 22.05 -3.88 20.51
C PRO A 76 22.29 -5.39 20.48
N GLN A 77 23.05 -5.84 19.51
CA GLN A 77 23.46 -7.22 19.32
C GLN A 77 24.18 -7.74 20.58
N ARG A 78 23.44 -8.40 21.47
CA ARG A 78 23.97 -9.18 22.59
C ARG A 78 24.40 -10.56 22.12
#